data_AF-A0A2X2VGN6-F1
#
_entry.id   AF-A0A2X2VGN6-F1
#
_cell.length_a   1.000
_cell.length_b   1.000
_cell.length_c   1.000
_cell.angle_alpha   90.00
_cell.angle_beta   90.00
_cell.angle_gamma   90.00
#
_symmetry.space_group_name_H-M   'P 1'
#
loop_
_entity.id
_entity.type
_entity.pdbx_description
1 polymer ?
#
loop_
_entity_poly.entity_id
_entity_poly.type
_entity_poly.pdbx_seq_one_letter_code
_entity_poly.pdbx_strand_id
1 'polypeptide(L)' 'MEILMQKGMGREGEFELYIGTDFLTVNQRKRLVRGLTASVSNQNNSKKSQNIGNINFDPADIAHQEDLMNAKNLTIYKK' A
#
# COMPACT_ATOMS: atom_id res chain seq x y z
N MET A 1 12.16 -6.93 4.75
CA MET A 1 10.93 -6.67 3.96
C MET A 1 10.71 -5.18 4.07
N GLU A 2 10.88 -4.46 2.98
CA GLU A 2 10.84 -3.01 3.01
C GLU A 2 9.40 -2.51 2.93
N ILE A 3 9.05 -1.53 3.76
CA ILE A 3 7.80 -0.80 3.69
C ILE A 3 8.13 0.68 3.61
N LEU A 4 7.65 1.33 2.57
CA LEU A 4 7.80 2.76 2.34
C LEU A 4 6.44 3.41 2.51
N MET A 5 6.44 4.64 3.03
CA MET A 5 5.22 5.39 3.29
C MET A 5 5.38 6.79 2.72
N GLN A 6 4.46 7.17 1.83
CA GLN A 6 4.40 8.51 1.27
C GLN A 6 3.25 9.28 1.93
N LYS A 7 3.49 10.53 2.32
CA LYS A 7 2.51 11.40 3.00
C LYS A 7 2.45 12.79 2.40
N GLY A 8 1.42 13.56 2.77
CA GLY A 8 1.37 15.00 2.48
C GLY A 8 1.21 15.31 1.00
N MET A 9 0.39 14.53 0.30
CA MET A 9 0.15 14.67 -1.14
C MET A 9 -1.01 15.60 -1.49
N GLY A 10 -1.67 16.21 -0.49
CA GLY A 10 -2.70 17.22 -0.74
C GLY A 10 -3.84 17.24 0.27
N ARG A 11 -4.08 16.14 1.00
CA ARG A 11 -5.10 16.07 2.04
C ARG A 11 -4.52 15.60 3.37
N GLU A 12 -4.98 16.21 4.46
CA GLU A 12 -4.60 15.81 5.80
C GLU A 12 -5.06 14.38 6.09
N GLY A 13 -4.12 13.53 6.53
CA GLY A 13 -4.38 12.12 6.84
C GLY A 13 -4.27 11.14 5.67
N GLU A 14 -4.09 11.60 4.43
CA GLU A 14 -3.84 10.73 3.28
C GLU A 14 -2.38 10.26 3.24
N PHE A 15 -2.20 8.97 2.97
CA PHE A 15 -0.90 8.34 2.79
C PHE A 15 -0.99 7.14 1.85
N GLU A 16 0.13 6.81 1.23
CA GLU A 16 0.32 5.60 0.45
C GLU A 16 1.36 4.70 1.12
N LEU A 17 1.16 3.39 1.02
CA LEU A 17 2.10 2.38 1.50
C LEU A 17 2.59 1.54 0.34
N TYR A 18 3.90 1.46 0.19
CA TYR A 18 4.56 0.59 -0.77
C TYR A 18 5.25 -0.55 -0.02
N ILE A 19 5.08 -1.78 -0.51
CA ILE A 19 5.64 -2.97 0.11
C ILE A 19 6.62 -3.61 -0.88
N GLY A 20 7.90 -3.67 -0.52
CA GLY A 20 8.92 -4.33 -1.31
C GLY A 20 8.70 -5.83 -1.35
N THR A 21 8.64 -6.40 -2.56
CA THR A 21 8.36 -7.83 -2.78
C THR A 21 9.48 -8.60 -3.46
N ASP A 22 10.65 -7.99 -3.65
CA ASP A 22 11.76 -8.55 -4.44
C ASP A 22 12.30 -9.87 -3.88
N PHE A 23 12.23 -10.02 -2.55
CA PHE A 23 12.64 -11.24 -1.84
C PHE A 23 11.57 -12.35 -1.86
N LEU A 24 10.37 -12.08 -2.39
CA LEU A 24 9.28 -13.05 -2.39
C LEU A 24 9.31 -13.91 -3.66
N THR A 25 9.16 -15.21 -3.48
CA THR A 25 8.84 -16.12 -4.59
C THR A 25 7.50 -15.75 -5.21
N VAL A 26 7.28 -16.19 -6.47
CA VAL A 26 6.00 -15.97 -7.18
C VAL A 26 4.80 -16.43 -6.36
N ASN A 27 4.91 -17.56 -5.65
CA ASN A 27 3.83 -18.09 -4.81
C ASN A 27 3.58 -17.24 -3.57
N GLN A 28 4.64 -16.75 -2.92
CA GLN A 28 4.52 -15.84 -1.77
C GLN A 28 3.90 -14.51 -2.19
N ARG A 29 4.33 -13.94 -3.32
CA ARG A 29 3.74 -12.71 -3.88
C ARG A 29 2.25 -12.89 -4.19
N LYS A 30 1.86 -14.00 -4.84
CA LYS A 30 0.43 -14.31 -5.09
C LYS A 30 -0.39 -14.43 -3.80
N ARG A 31 0.17 -15.03 -2.74
CA ARG A 31 -0.50 -15.13 -1.43
C ARG A 31 -0.63 -13.76 -0.75
N LEU A 32 0.43 -12.95 -0.80
CA LEU A 32 0.41 -11.59 -0.27
C LEU A 32 -0.66 -10.75 -0.95
N VAL A 33 -0.68 -10.72 -2.29
CA VAL A 33 -1.68 -9.98 -3.07
C VAL A 33 -3.10 -10.40 -2.70
N ARG A 34 -3.40 -11.71 -2.67
CA ARG A 34 -4.73 -12.20 -2.27
C ARG A 34 -5.11 -11.78 -0.85
N GLY A 35 -4.15 -11.85 0.08
CA GLY A 35 -4.34 -11.42 1.46
C GLY A 35 -4.67 -9.93 1.56
N LEU A 36 -3.90 -9.08 0.86
CA LEU A 36 -4.15 -7.64 0.81
C LEU A 36 -5.50 -7.30 0.21
N THR A 37 -5.87 -7.91 -0.93
CA THR A 37 -7.19 -7.74 -1.54
C THR A 37 -8.32 -8.07 -0.55
N ALA A 38 -8.22 -9.20 0.14
CA ALA A 38 -9.22 -9.61 1.12
C ALA A 38 -9.27 -8.65 2.34
N SER A 39 -8.12 -8.25 2.88
CA SER A 39 -8.03 -7.32 4.00
C SER A 39 -8.60 -5.94 3.66
N VAL A 40 -8.29 -5.41 2.48
CA VAL A 40 -8.83 -4.12 2.00
C VAL A 40 -10.34 -4.20 1.81
N SER A 41 -10.83 -5.26 1.16
CA SER A 41 -12.28 -5.47 1.00
C SER A 41 -13.00 -5.56 2.35
N ASN A 42 -12.47 -6.34 3.29
CA ASN A 42 -13.04 -6.48 4.64
C ASN A 42 -13.03 -5.16 5.41
N GLN A 43 -11.92 -4.41 5.37
CA GLN A 43 -11.84 -3.10 6.03
C GLN A 43 -12.87 -2.13 5.46
N ASN A 44 -12.97 -2.02 4.13
CA ASN A 44 -13.91 -1.10 3.47
C ASN A 44 -15.37 -1.49 3.72
N ASN A 45 -15.69 -2.79 3.77
CA ASN A 45 -17.05 -3.29 4.01
C ASN A 45 -17.46 -3.25 5.50
N SER A 46 -16.50 -3.25 6.42
CA SER A 46 -16.75 -3.27 7.87
C SER A 46 -16.67 -1.88 8.52
N LYS A 47 -16.68 -0.80 7.73
CA LYS A 47 -16.57 0.56 8.24
C LYS A 47 -17.77 0.94 9.10
N LYS A 48 -17.49 1.49 10.29
CA LYS A 48 -18.52 1.94 11.25
C LYS A 48 -19.34 3.12 10.77
N SER A 49 -18.81 3.89 9.81
CA SER A 49 -19.47 5.07 9.24
C SER A 49 -18.91 5.39 7.86
N GLN A 50 -19.72 6.02 7.02
CA GLN A 50 -19.34 6.49 5.68
C GLN A 50 -18.28 7.61 5.73
N ASN A 51 -18.13 8.30 6.87
CA ASN A 51 -17.12 9.32 7.06
C ASN A 51 -15.69 8.76 7.23
N ILE A 52 -15.54 7.44 7.35
CA ILE A 52 -14.24 6.77 7.36
C ILE A 52 -13.80 6.53 5.91
N GLY A 53 -12.60 7.02 5.57
CA GLY A 53 -12.00 6.87 4.24
C GLY A 53 -11.92 5.43 3.75
N ASN A 54 -11.79 5.26 2.44
CA ASN A 54 -11.56 3.96 1.81
C ASN A 54 -10.06 3.69 1.69
N ILE A 55 -9.70 2.42 1.74
CA ILE A 55 -8.38 1.95 1.29
C ILE A 55 -8.54 1.50 -0.16
N ASN A 56 -7.71 2.01 -1.06
CA ASN A 56 -7.63 1.55 -2.44
C ASN A 56 -6.44 0.60 -2.59
N PHE A 57 -6.62 -0.47 -3.34
CA PHE A 57 -5.55 -1.40 -3.67
C PHE A 57 -5.86 -2.03 -5.04
N ASP A 58 -5.01 -1.75 -6.02
CA ASP A 58 -5.03 -2.40 -7.33
C ASP A 58 -3.77 -3.27 -7.48
N PRO A 59 -3.90 -4.61 -7.58
CA PRO A 59 -2.74 -5.47 -7.75
C PRO A 59 -2.08 -5.39 -9.13
N ALA A 60 -2.71 -4.73 -10.11
CA ALA A 60 -2.12 -4.45 -11.42
C ALA A 60 -1.25 -3.18 -11.41
N ASP A 61 -1.46 -2.31 -10.42
CA ASP A 61 -0.67 -1.09 -10.24
C ASP A 61 0.59 -1.40 -9.42
N ILE A 62 1.74 -1.36 -10.09
CA ILE A 62 3.04 -1.73 -9.52
C ILE A 62 3.95 -0.52 -9.63
N ALA A 63 4.31 0.05 -8.48
CA ALA A 63 5.34 1.09 -8.40
C ALA A 63 6.74 0.47 -8.50
N HIS A 64 7.62 1.09 -9.29
CA HIS A 64 9.03 0.72 -9.36
C HIS A 64 9.86 1.59 -8.42
N GLN A 65 10.97 1.03 -7.91
CA GLN A 65 11.82 1.73 -6.95
C GLN A 65 12.35 3.06 -7.50
N GLU A 66 12.67 3.12 -8.79
CA GLU A 66 13.15 4.34 -9.46
C GLU A 66 12.12 5.48 -9.41
N ASP A 67 10.82 5.17 -9.53
CA ASP A 67 9.75 6.15 -9.41
C ASP A 67 9.65 6.65 -7.96
N LEU A 68 9.79 5.74 -7.00
CA LEU A 68 9.70 6.05 -5.58
C LEU A 68 10.88 6.88 -5.08
N MET A 69 12.10 6.67 -5.60
CA MET A 69 13.26 7.48 -5.18
C MET A 69 13.12 8.96 -5.55
N ASN A 70 12.31 9.27 -6.55
CA ASN A 70 11.99 10.63 -6.96
C ASN A 70 10.72 11.18 -6.31
N ALA A 71 9.99 10.34 -5.56
CA ALA A 71 8.74 10.71 -4.92
C ALA A 71 8.97 11.66 -3.74
N LYS A 72 8.20 12.75 -3.69
CA LYS A 72 8.24 13.68 -2.56
C LYS A 72 7.64 13.03 -1.31
N ASN A 73 8.17 13.37 -0.14
CA ASN A 73 7.64 12.98 1.17
C ASN A 73 7.56 11.46 1.40
N LEU A 74 8.49 10.71 0.79
CA LEU A 74 8.64 9.28 1.03
C LEU A 74 9.51 9.03 2.27
N THR A 75 9.06 8.12 3.12
CA THR A 75 9.77 7.70 4.34
C THR A 75 9.88 6.19 4.40
N ILE A 76 11.05 5.68 4.79
CA ILE A 76 11.22 4.24 5.08
C ILE A 76 10.55 3.96 6.42
N TYR A 77 9.46 3.20 6.39
CA TYR A 77 8.69 2.85 7.58
C TYR A 77 9.22 1.58 8.27
N LYS A 78 9.68 0.60 7.49
CA LYS A 78 10.26 -0.65 8.01
C LYS A 78 11.27 -1.24 7.03
N LYS A 79 12.33 -1.85 7.56
CA LYS A 79 13.35 -2.58 6.79
C LYS A 79 13.43 -4.04 7.26
#